data_AF-A0A7H4P0Z4-F1
#
_entry.id   AF-A0A7H4P0Z4-F1
#
_cell.length_a   1.000
_cell.length_b   1.000
_cell.length_c   1.000
_cell.angle_alpha   90.00
_cell.angle_beta   90.00
_cell.angle_gamma   90.00
#
_symmetry.space_group_name_H-M   'P 1'
#
loop_
_entity.id
_entity.type
_entity.pdbx_description
1 polymer ?
#
loop_
_entity_poly.entity_id
_entity_poly.type
_entity_poly.pdbx_seq_one_letter_code
_entity_poly.pdbx_strand_id
1 'polypeptide(L)'
;MFMGLTVANLIGVPAGTWIGQHLSWRDAFMAIAVIGIITVISIGMLVPHQPRAQNQRFAHEFNAFRNVNVLLAMGITVFGPGAFLHQLPTSRR
;
A
#
# COMPACT_ATOMS: atom_id res chain seq x y z
N MET A 1 3.25 4.53 15.07
CA MET A 1 2.57 4.39 13.76
C MET A 1 3.57 4.31 12.59
N PHE A 2 4.55 5.22 12.47
CA PHE A 2 5.38 5.32 11.25
C PHE A 2 6.51 4.29 11.07
N MET A 3 7.12 3.79 12.15
CA MET A 3 8.32 2.95 12.04
C MET A 3 8.10 1.67 11.22
N GLY A 4 6.93 1.02 11.36
CA GLY A 4 6.61 -0.18 10.59
C GLY A 4 6.57 0.08 9.08
N LEU A 5 5.90 1.16 8.65
CA LEU A 5 5.81 1.53 7.24
C LEU A 5 7.16 1.95 6.65
N THR A 6 7.98 2.67 7.42
CA THR A 6 9.31 3.11 6.96
C THR A 6 10.25 1.91 6.81
N VAL A 7 10.31 1.03 7.80
CA VAL A 7 11.16 -0.17 7.76
C VAL A 7 10.71 -1.13 6.65
N ALA A 8 9.40 -1.31 6.49
CA ALA A 8 8.85 -2.15 5.42
C ALA A 8 9.24 -1.66 4.02
N ASN A 9 9.16 -0.34 3.76
CA ASN A 9 9.59 0.21 2.47
C ASN A 9 11.11 0.14 2.28
N LEU A 10 11.88 0.48 3.32
CA LEU A 10 13.34 0.52 3.26
C LEU A 10 13.96 -0.85 3.03
N ILE A 11 13.43 -1.90 3.68
CA ILE A 11 14.01 -3.25 3.63
C ILE A 11 13.23 -4.14 2.67
N GLY A 12 11.90 -4.04 2.65
CA GLY A 12 11.04 -4.94 1.88
C GLY A 12 11.22 -4.83 0.37
N VAL A 13 11.39 -3.61 -0.17
CA VAL A 13 11.58 -3.42 -1.61
C VAL A 13 12.93 -3.95 -2.10
N PRO A 14 14.08 -3.61 -1.46
CA PRO A 14 15.36 -4.20 -1.84
C PRO A 14 15.40 -5.71 -1.65
N ALA A 15 14.88 -6.23 -0.54
CA ALA A 15 14.85 -7.67 -0.28
C ALA A 15 13.99 -8.42 -1.31
N GLY A 16 12.80 -7.89 -1.65
CA GLY A 16 11.93 -8.47 -2.67
C GLY A 16 12.58 -8.46 -4.06
N THR A 17 13.29 -7.39 -4.40
CA THR A 17 14.03 -7.30 -5.68
C THR A 17 15.18 -8.29 -5.73
N TRP A 18 15.96 -8.41 -4.64
CA TRP A 18 17.09 -9.34 -4.56
C TRP A 18 16.63 -10.79 -4.67
N ILE A 19 15.55 -11.17 -3.99
CA ILE A 19 14.94 -12.51 -4.10
C ILE A 19 14.41 -12.75 -5.52
N GLY A 20 13.73 -11.76 -6.10
CA GLY A 20 13.21 -11.85 -7.47
C GLY A 20 14.29 -12.04 -8.53
N GLN A 21 15.47 -11.43 -8.34
CA GLN A 21 16.62 -11.57 -9.24
C GLN A 21 17.35 -12.93 -9.08
N HIS A 22 17.42 -13.49 -7.88
CA HIS A 22 18.22 -14.70 -7.61
C HIS A 22 17.43 -16.01 -7.70
N LEU A 23 16.21 -16.04 -7.14
CA LEU A 23 15.46 -17.28 -6.94
C LEU A 23 14.22 -17.41 -7.84
N SER A 24 13.78 -16.32 -8.47
CA SER A 24 12.54 -16.14 -9.26
C SER A 24 11.45 -15.38 -8.50
N TRP A 25 10.60 -14.70 -9.27
CA TRP A 25 9.49 -13.86 -8.75
C TRP A 25 8.48 -14.63 -7.87
N ARG A 26 8.27 -15.92 -8.12
CA ARG A 26 7.31 -16.75 -7.37
C ARG A 26 7.69 -16.87 -5.89
N ASP A 27 8.97 -17.04 -5.60
CA ASP A 27 9.47 -17.21 -4.23
C ASP A 27 9.36 -15.91 -3.43
N ALA A 28 9.53 -14.77 -4.09
CA ALA A 28 9.28 -13.47 -3.48
C ALA A 28 7.81 -13.33 -3.05
N PHE A 29 6.86 -13.73 -3.89
CA PHE A 29 5.44 -13.72 -3.52
C PHE A 29 5.09 -14.75 -2.44
N MET A 30 5.68 -15.94 -2.47
CA MET A 30 5.49 -16.94 -1.41
C MET A 30 5.99 -16.41 -0.05
N ALA A 31 7.15 -15.76 0.00
CA ALA A 31 7.66 -15.16 1.23
C ALA A 31 6.71 -14.09 1.79
N ILE A 32 6.19 -13.21 0.93
CA ILE A 32 5.22 -12.17 1.33
C ILE A 32 3.91 -12.81 1.82
N ALA A 33 3.42 -13.85 1.13
CA ALA A 33 2.21 -14.56 1.51
C ALA A 33 2.33 -15.20 2.91
N VAL A 34 3.47 -15.84 3.20
CA VAL A 34 3.75 -16.44 4.51
C VAL A 34 3.76 -15.38 5.62
N ILE A 35 4.41 -14.24 5.39
CA ILE A 35 4.41 -13.11 6.33
C ILE A 35 2.99 -12.59 6.57
N GLY A 36 2.18 -12.49 5.51
CA GLY A 36 0.78 -12.10 5.60
C GLY A 36 -0.05 -13.05 6.47
N ILE A 37 0.10 -14.37 6.28
CA ILE A 37 -0.59 -15.39 7.08
C ILE A 37 -0.20 -15.27 8.56
N ILE A 38 1.10 -15.15 8.86
CA ILE A 38 1.59 -14.97 10.23
C ILE A 38 0.96 -13.72 10.86
N THR A 39 0.87 -12.64 10.09
CA THR A 39 0.25 -11.37 10.54
C THR A 39 -1.23 -11.56 10.87
N VAL A 40 -1.99 -12.25 10.02
CA VAL A 40 -3.41 -12.53 10.24
C VAL A 40 -3.62 -13.37 11.50
N ILE A 41 -2.83 -14.44 11.67
CA ILE A 41 -2.89 -15.28 12.87
C ILE A 41 -2.56 -14.47 14.12
N SER A 42 -1.51 -13.65 14.07
CA SER A 42 -1.09 -12.80 15.18
C SER A 42 -2.19 -11.81 15.57
N ILE A 43 -2.84 -11.18 14.60
CA ILE A 43 -3.97 -10.27 14.85
C ILE A 43 -5.13 -11.04 15.50
N GLY A 44 -5.50 -12.21 14.97
CA GLY A 44 -6.59 -13.02 15.52
C GLY A 44 -6.34 -13.50 16.95
N MET A 45 -5.08 -13.74 17.33
CA MET A 45 -4.72 -14.19 18.68
C MET A 45 -4.51 -13.04 19.67
N LEU A 46 -3.90 -11.93 19.24
CA LEU A 46 -3.50 -10.85 20.15
C LEU A 46 -4.51 -9.71 20.23
N VAL A 47 -5.36 -9.52 19.21
CA VAL A 47 -6.29 -8.38 19.18
C VAL A 47 -7.64 -8.80 19.78
N PRO A 48 -8.02 -8.29 20.96
CA PRO A 48 -9.33 -8.56 21.55
C PRO A 48 -10.44 -7.92 20.71
N HIS A 49 -11.59 -8.59 20.65
CA HIS A 49 -12.76 -8.14 19.88
C HIS A 49 -13.24 -6.78 20.39
N GLN A 50 -13.01 -5.73 19.62
CA GLN A 50 -13.57 -4.42 19.90
C GLN A 50 -14.98 -4.32 19.31
N PRO A 51 -15.99 -3.84 20.07
CA PRO A 51 -17.34 -3.66 19.55
C PRO A 51 -17.34 -2.69 18.38
N ARG A 52 -17.91 -3.12 17.25
CA ARG A 52 -18.06 -2.29 16.05
C ARG A 52 -18.84 -1.03 16.40
N ALA A 53 -18.29 0.15 16.09
CA ALA A 53 -18.99 1.42 16.24
C ALA A 53 -20.27 1.37 15.38
N GLN A 54 -21.42 1.24 16.04
CA GLN A 54 -22.73 0.95 15.43
C GLN A 54 -23.31 2.06 14.53
N ASN A 55 -22.54 3.09 14.16
CA ASN A 55 -23.11 4.24 13.46
C ASN A 55 -22.17 4.92 12.46
N GLN A 56 -21.27 4.17 11.82
CA GLN A 56 -20.63 4.68 10.60
C GLN A 56 -21.59 4.43 9.44
N ARG A 57 -22.47 5.40 9.19
CA ARG A 57 -23.27 5.42 7.96
C ARG A 57 -22.30 5.47 6.79
N PHE A 58 -22.15 4.38 6.03
CA PHE A 58 -21.39 4.33 4.77
C PHE A 58 -21.73 5.50 3.82
N ALA A 59 -22.96 6.03 3.90
CA ALA A 59 -23.38 7.24 3.19
C ALA A 59 -22.57 8.51 3.55
N HIS A 60 -21.99 8.60 4.74
CA HIS A 60 -21.14 9.72 5.15
C HIS A 60 -19.73 9.60 4.55
N GLU A 61 -19.20 8.38 4.39
CA GLU A 61 -17.98 8.15 3.61
C GLU A 61 -18.19 8.49 2.12
N PHE A 62 -19.37 8.19 1.57
CA PHE A 62 -19.70 8.59 0.20
C PHE A 62 -19.72 10.12 0.00
N ASN A 63 -20.01 10.88 1.06
CA ASN A 63 -19.92 12.33 1.02
C ASN A 63 -18.47 12.84 0.94
N ALA A 64 -17.47 12.04 1.32
CA ALA A 64 -16.06 12.37 1.13
C ALA A 64 -15.68 12.45 -0.36
N PHE A 65 -16.26 11.60 -1.20
CA PHE A 65 -16.11 11.68 -2.66
C PHE A 65 -16.76 12.93 -3.27
N ARG A 66 -17.68 13.57 -2.55
CA ARG A 66 -18.31 14.83 -2.97
C ARG A 66 -17.45 16.06 -2.64
N ASN A 67 -16.37 15.90 -1.87
CA ASN A 67 -15.49 16.99 -1.48
C ASN A 67 -14.42 17.21 -2.56
N VAL A 68 -14.43 18.38 -3.18
CA VAL A 68 -13.48 18.75 -4.24
C VAL A 68 -12.03 18.64 -3.79
N ASN A 69 -11.72 18.92 -2.51
CA ASN A 69 -10.37 18.81 -1.99
C ASN A 69 -9.90 17.35 -1.90
N VAL A 70 -10.79 16.41 -1.58
CA VAL A 70 -10.49 14.97 -1.60
C VAL A 70 -10.27 14.51 -3.03
N LEU A 71 -11.12 14.96 -3.96
CA LEU A 71 -11.00 14.62 -5.36
C LEU A 71 -9.70 15.18 -5.99
N LEU A 72 -9.33 16.41 -5.62
CA LEU A 72 -8.06 17.03 -6.01
C LEU A 72 -6.86 16.30 -5.40
N ALA A 73 -6.92 15.89 -4.12
CA ALA A 73 -5.83 15.12 -3.49
C ALA A 73 -5.63 13.74 -4.15
N MET A 74 -6.73 13.04 -4.47
CA MET A 74 -6.68 11.79 -5.25
C MET A 74 -6.15 12.05 -6.65
N GLY A 75 -6.60 13.13 -7.30
CA GLY A 75 -6.10 13.59 -8.60
C GLY A 75 -4.60 13.83 -8.59
N ILE A 76 -4.07 14.58 -7.62
CA ILE A 76 -2.63 14.83 -7.46
C ILE A 76 -1.87 13.51 -7.28
N THR A 77 -2.41 12.55 -6.54
CA THR A 77 -1.78 11.22 -6.34
C THR A 77 -1.72 10.40 -7.63
N VAL A 78 -2.74 10.51 -8.49
CA VAL A 78 -2.81 9.82 -9.79
C VAL A 78 -1.96 10.52 -10.85
N PHE A 79 -2.08 11.85 -10.96
CA PHE A 79 -1.40 12.68 -11.96
C PHE A 79 0.07 12.95 -11.61
N GLY A 80 0.46 12.88 -10.33
CA GLY A 80 1.85 13.11 -9.91
C GLY A 80 2.84 12.15 -10.59
N PRO A 81 2.69 10.82 -10.46
CA PRO A 81 3.54 9.84 -11.14
C PRO A 81 3.41 9.90 -12.68
N GLY A 82 2.21 10.15 -13.19
CA GLY A 82 1.95 10.25 -14.63
C GLY A 82 2.63 11.46 -15.30
N ALA A 83 2.63 12.61 -14.64
CA ALA A 83 3.31 13.82 -15.11
C ALA A 83 4.84 13.66 -15.09
N PHE A 84 5.38 12.97 -14.07
CA PHE A 84 6.80 12.64 -13.99
C PHE A 84 7.25 11.73 -15.14
N LEU A 85 6.45 10.71 -15.48
CA LEU A 85 6.74 9.78 -16.58
C LEU A 85 6.59 10.44 -17.96
N HIS A 86 5.65 11.38 -18.12
CA HIS A 86 5.46 12.14 -19.36
C HIS A 86 6.56 13.18 -19.60
N GLN A 87 7.35 13.54 -18.59
CA GLN A 87 8.48 14.48 -18.71
C GLN A 87 9.81 13.84 -19.09
N LEU A 88 9.88 12.52 -19.29
CA LEU A 88 11.05 11.89 -19.90
C LEU A 88 11.14 12.34 -21.36
N PRO A 89 12.11 13.17 -21.74
CA PRO A 89 12.33 13.50 -23.14
C PRO A 89 12.82 12.21 -23.80
N THR A 90 12.09 11.77 -24.82
CA THR A 90 12.64 11.03 -25.95
C THR A 90 13.80 11.84 -26.52
N SER A 91 14.99 11.73 -25.91
CA SER A 91 16.21 12.38 -26.36
C SER A 91 17.40 11.45 -26.17
N ARG A 92 17.83 10.93 -27.33
CA ARG A 92 19.07 10.21 -27.66
C ARG A 92 19.11 8.77 -27.14
N ARG A 93 19.03 7.72 -27.96
CA ARG A 93 19.34 7.52 -29.39
C ARG A 93 18.35 6.55 -30.00
#